data_AF-A0A940WV05-F1
#
_entry.id   AF-A0A940WV05-F1
#
_cell.length_a   1.000
_cell.length_b   1.000
_cell.length_c   1.000
_cell.angle_alpha   90.00
_cell.angle_beta   90.00
_cell.angle_gamma   90.00
#
_symmetry.space_group_name_H-M   'P 1'
#
loop_
_entity.id
_entity.type
_entity.pdbx_description
1 polymer ?
#
loop_
_entity_poly.entity_id
_entity_poly.type
_entity_poly.pdbx_seq_one_letter_code
_entity_poly.pdbx_strand_id
1 'polypeptide(L)'
;MSIQVYYEESDGQLQPKLVLLPNYVHSNETDNAFAYMIEGPFQRFHQEDFHDDLKTISLSLGVLKLSTLSNLMFTIDIQQLQSDLAHMSHDPDAVYEADYFIVLVDDLQELLAFDVLEELKHLK
;
A
#
# COMPACT_ATOMS: atom_id res chain seq x y z
N MET A 1 -13.18 1.98 -4.51
CA MET A 1 -12.16 1.27 -3.71
C MET A 1 -12.11 1.93 -2.35
N SER A 2 -12.08 1.17 -1.26
CA SER A 2 -11.79 1.72 0.07
C SER A 2 -10.35 1.37 0.42
N ILE A 3 -9.56 2.37 0.79
CA ILE A 3 -8.19 2.17 1.27
C ILE A 3 -8.25 1.84 2.75
N GLN A 4 -7.60 0.77 3.15
CA GLN A 4 -7.52 0.34 4.53
C GLN A 4 -6.26 0.90 5.18
N VAL A 5 -6.40 1.40 6.42
CA VAL A 5 -5.33 2.09 7.13
C VAL A 5 -5.21 1.52 8.53
N TYR A 6 -4.03 1.02 8.85
CA TYR A 6 -3.69 0.57 10.18
C TYR A 6 -3.12 1.74 10.98
N TYR A 7 -3.60 1.88 12.21
CA TYR A 7 -3.18 2.91 13.16
C TYR A 7 -2.52 2.25 14.36
N GLU A 8 -1.37 2.78 14.77
CA GLU A 8 -0.73 2.43 16.04
C GLU A 8 -1.02 3.50 17.08
N GLU A 9 -1.15 3.07 18.34
CA GLU A 9 -1.20 3.99 19.46
C GLU A 9 0.21 4.34 19.92
N SER A 10 0.56 5.63 19.87
CA SER A 10 1.78 6.17 20.46
C SER A 10 1.41 7.39 21.28
N ASP A 11 1.91 7.47 22.52
CA ASP A 11 1.63 8.57 23.46
C ASP A 11 0.12 8.86 23.65
N GLY A 12 -0.71 7.81 23.62
CA GLY A 12 -2.17 7.90 23.76
C GLY A 12 -2.88 8.50 22.54
N GLN A 13 -2.19 8.62 21.39
CA GLN A 13 -2.77 9.07 20.13
C GLN A 13 -2.65 7.98 19.06
N LEU A 14 -3.72 7.80 18.28
CA LEU A 14 -3.70 6.93 17.11
C LEU A 14 -3.01 7.64 15.96
N GLN A 15 -1.92 7.05 15.46
CA GLN A 15 -1.19 7.53 14.30
C GLN A 15 -1.30 6.50 13.19
N PRO A 16 -1.67 6.90 11.95
CA PRO A 16 -1.66 5.97 10.84
C PRO A 16 -0.22 5.55 10.55
N LYS A 17 -0.02 4.27 10.27
CA LYS A 17 1.31 3.68 10.08
C LYS A 17 1.42 2.91 8.78
N LEU A 18 0.42 2.09 8.50
CA LEU A 18 0.40 1.25 7.32
C LEU A 18 -0.85 1.54 6.51
N VAL A 19 -0.70 1.49 5.19
CA VAL A 19 -1.80 1.48 4.25
C VAL A 19 -1.84 0.12 3.58
N LEU A 20 -3.01 -0.52 3.62
CA LEU A 20 -3.28 -1.78 2.95
C LEU A 20 -3.97 -1.48 1.62
N LEU A 21 -3.31 -1.91 0.55
CA LEU A 21 -3.73 -1.73 -0.83
C LEU A 21 -4.17 -3.10 -1.36
N PRO A 22 -5.43 -3.28 -1.75
CA PRO A 22 -5.87 -4.56 -2.29
C PRO A 22 -5.10 -4.91 -3.56
N ASN A 23 -4.67 -6.16 -3.68
CA ASN A 23 -3.92 -6.62 -4.83
C ASN A 23 -4.85 -6.90 -6.01
N TYR A 24 -4.77 -6.06 -7.04
CA TYR A 24 -5.57 -6.22 -8.26
C TYR A 24 -4.81 -6.86 -9.42
N VAL A 25 -3.61 -7.41 -9.19
CA VAL A 25 -2.75 -7.95 -10.26
C VAL A 25 -3.45 -9.01 -11.11
N HIS A 26 -4.39 -9.77 -10.54
CA HIS A 26 -5.20 -10.76 -11.27
C HIS A 26 -6.33 -10.20 -12.12
N SER A 27 -6.77 -8.96 -11.87
CA SER A 27 -8.01 -8.43 -12.43
C SER A 27 -7.86 -7.89 -13.86
N ASN A 28 -6.64 -7.61 -14.32
CA ASN A 28 -6.38 -7.07 -15.65
C ASN A 28 -5.20 -7.80 -16.31
N GLU A 29 -5.50 -8.60 -17.33
CA GLU A 29 -4.52 -9.39 -18.10
C GLU A 29 -3.54 -8.56 -18.94
N THR A 30 -3.69 -7.22 -18.99
CA THR A 30 -2.98 -6.36 -19.97
C THR A 30 -2.09 -5.27 -19.39
N ASP A 31 -2.22 -4.89 -18.12
CA ASP A 31 -1.46 -3.78 -17.55
C ASP A 31 -0.62 -4.23 -16.35
N ASN A 32 0.69 -4.32 -16.55
CA ASN A 32 1.69 -4.65 -15.51
C ASN A 32 1.88 -3.55 -14.44
N ALA A 33 0.92 -2.63 -14.30
CA ALA A 33 0.96 -1.52 -13.35
C ALA A 33 -0.45 -1.13 -12.92
N PHE A 34 -0.70 -1.18 -11.61
CA PHE A 34 -1.97 -0.75 -11.02
C PHE A 34 -1.80 0.63 -10.41
N ALA A 35 -2.72 1.53 -10.73
CA ALA A 35 -2.78 2.85 -10.14
C ALA A 35 -3.65 2.83 -8.88
N TYR A 36 -3.08 3.33 -7.80
CA TYR A 36 -3.76 3.59 -6.54
C TYR A 36 -3.90 5.11 -6.40
N MET A 37 -5.03 5.54 -5.88
CA MET A 37 -5.30 6.93 -5.60
C MET A 37 -5.57 7.07 -4.10
N ILE A 38 -4.73 7.82 -3.40
CA ILE A 38 -4.92 8.16 -1.99
C ILE A 38 -5.99 9.24 -1.91
N GLU A 39 -7.24 8.82 -2.05
CA GLU A 39 -8.43 9.65 -1.87
C GLU A 39 -9.44 8.85 -1.04
N GLY A 40 -10.11 9.55 -0.11
CA GLY A 40 -11.12 8.93 0.75
C GLY A 40 -12.28 8.33 -0.05
N PRO A 41 -13.04 7.39 0.53
CA PRO A 41 -13.08 7.08 1.96
C PRO A 41 -12.03 6.05 2.41
N PHE A 42 -11.40 6.35 3.55
CA PHE A 42 -10.49 5.44 4.24
C PHE A 42 -11.27 4.55 5.24
N GLN A 43 -10.76 3.36 5.52
CA GLN A 43 -11.31 2.45 6.51
C GLN A 43 -10.21 2.04 7.49
N ARG A 44 -10.56 1.98 8.78
CA ARG A 44 -9.63 1.48 9.78
C ARG A 44 -9.46 -0.03 9.62
N PHE A 45 -8.23 -0.47 9.59
CA PHE A 45 -7.85 -1.88 9.68
C PHE A 45 -7.36 -2.17 11.10
N HIS A 46 -7.91 -3.19 11.74
CA HIS A 46 -7.52 -3.60 13.08
C HIS A 46 -6.49 -4.72 13.00
N GLN A 47 -5.63 -4.82 14.02
CA GLN A 47 -4.64 -5.89 14.07
C GLN A 47 -5.30 -7.28 14.06
N GLU A 48 -6.50 -7.39 14.64
CA GLU A 48 -7.32 -8.61 14.67
C GLU A 48 -7.78 -9.06 13.28
N ASP A 49 -7.80 -8.14 12.31
CA ASP A 49 -8.15 -8.41 10.91
C ASP A 49 -6.96 -9.03 10.13
N PHE A 50 -5.73 -8.97 10.67
CA PHE A 50 -4.63 -9.83 10.20
C PHE A 50 -4.88 -11.26 10.67
N HIS A 51 -5.71 -12.00 9.93
CA HIS A 51 -5.86 -13.44 10.11
C HIS A 51 -4.63 -14.19 9.56
N ASP A 52 -4.32 -15.37 10.10
CA ASP A 52 -3.15 -16.19 9.70
C ASP A 52 -3.13 -16.56 8.20
N ASP A 53 -4.28 -16.46 7.51
CA ASP A 53 -4.42 -16.77 6.09
C ASP A 53 -4.22 -15.55 5.17
N LEU A 54 -4.09 -14.33 5.71
CA LEU A 54 -3.94 -13.12 4.91
C LEU A 54 -2.54 -13.07 4.28
N LYS A 55 -2.46 -13.20 2.96
CA LYS A 55 -1.18 -13.10 2.24
C LYS A 55 -0.87 -11.65 1.93
N THR A 56 0.22 -11.12 2.47
CA THR A 56 0.60 -9.71 2.28
C THR A 56 2.03 -9.57 1.82
N ILE A 57 2.30 -8.55 0.99
CA ILE A 57 3.64 -8.16 0.60
C ILE A 57 3.90 -6.71 1.00
N SER A 58 4.97 -6.50 1.75
CA SER A 58 5.45 -5.16 2.07
C SER A 58 6.15 -4.55 0.86
N LEU A 59 5.77 -3.32 0.53
CA LEU A 59 6.37 -2.53 -0.53
C LEU A 59 7.47 -1.64 0.06
N SER A 60 8.55 -1.49 -0.70
CA SER A 60 9.55 -0.46 -0.46
C SER A 60 9.21 0.81 -1.25
N LEU A 61 9.73 1.96 -0.83
CA LEU A 61 9.60 3.21 -1.61
C LEU A 61 10.09 3.05 -3.07
N GLY A 62 11.12 2.23 -3.30
CA GLY A 62 11.73 2.03 -4.62
C GLY A 62 10.82 1.40 -5.67
N VAL A 63 9.79 0.67 -5.26
CA VAL A 63 8.80 0.07 -6.18
C VAL A 63 7.63 1.00 -6.47
N LEU A 64 7.50 2.12 -5.76
CA LEU A 64 6.42 3.08 -5.95
C LEU A 64 6.78 4.11 -7.01
N LYS A 65 5.84 4.41 -7.89
CA LYS A 65 6.01 5.40 -8.97
C LYS A 65 4.89 6.42 -8.92
N LEU A 66 5.24 7.70 -8.81
CA LEU A 66 4.26 8.78 -8.86
C LEU A 66 3.59 8.82 -10.25
N SER A 67 2.27 8.98 -10.27
CA SER A 67 1.53 9.18 -11.52
C SER A 67 1.72 10.60 -12.03
N THR A 68 1.85 10.76 -13.35
CA THR A 68 1.88 12.10 -13.98
C THR A 68 0.50 12.73 -14.10
N LEU A 69 -0.56 11.96 -13.83
CA LEU A 69 -1.96 12.40 -13.97
C LEU A 69 -2.50 13.09 -12.72
N SER A 70 -2.00 12.76 -11.53
CA SER A 70 -2.43 13.33 -10.25
C SER A 70 -1.38 13.15 -9.17
N ASN A 71 -1.21 14.17 -8.33
CA ASN A 71 -0.30 14.15 -7.18
C ASN A 71 -0.80 13.27 -6.01
N LEU A 72 -2.01 12.71 -6.13
CA LEU A 72 -2.57 11.76 -5.16
C LEU A 72 -2.54 10.33 -5.70
N MET A 73 -2.01 10.12 -6.90
CA MET A 73 -2.01 8.84 -7.57
C MET A 73 -0.60 8.31 -7.74
N PHE A 74 -0.42 7.02 -7.48
CA PHE A 74 0.84 6.31 -7.67
C PHE A 74 0.58 4.92 -8.24
N THR A 75 1.61 4.31 -8.81
CA THR A 75 1.59 2.93 -9.29
C THR A 75 2.65 2.10 -8.59
N ILE A 76 2.48 0.79 -8.63
CA ILE A 76 3.48 -0.17 -8.16
C ILE A 76 4.18 -0.75 -9.39
N ASP A 77 5.51 -0.69 -9.43
CA ASP A 77 6.31 -1.39 -10.42
C ASP A 77 6.46 -2.87 -10.02
N ILE A 78 5.62 -3.70 -10.64
CA ILE A 78 5.59 -5.14 -10.37
C ILE A 78 6.90 -5.83 -10.75
N GLN A 79 7.57 -5.39 -11.83
CA GLN A 79 8.83 -6.00 -12.26
C GLN A 79 9.95 -5.71 -11.27
N GLN A 80 10.00 -4.48 -10.76
CA GLN A 80 10.94 -4.13 -9.70
C GLN A 80 10.61 -4.91 -8.42
N LEU A 81 9.34 -5.02 -8.05
CA LEU A 81 8.93 -5.78 -6.85
C LEU A 81 9.32 -7.27 -6.93
N GLN A 82 9.11 -7.91 -8.08
CA GLN A 82 9.54 -9.29 -8.34
C GLN A 82 11.06 -9.43 -8.24
N SER A 83 11.80 -8.44 -8.74
CA SER A 83 13.26 -8.41 -8.66
C SER A 83 13.72 -8.27 -7.20
N ASP A 84 13.10 -7.39 -6.43
CA ASP A 84 13.38 -7.17 -5.01
C ASP A 84 13.12 -8.44 -4.18
N LEU A 85 11.99 -9.12 -4.42
CA LEU A 85 11.68 -10.41 -3.79
C LEU A 85 12.73 -11.47 -4.11
N ALA A 86 13.14 -11.60 -5.38
CA ALA A 86 14.20 -12.52 -5.78
C ALA A 86 15.52 -12.23 -5.05
N HIS A 87 15.89 -10.94 -4.93
CA HIS A 87 17.08 -10.52 -4.21
C HIS A 87 17.02 -10.83 -2.71
N MET A 88 15.83 -10.77 -2.12
CA MET A 88 15.58 -11.15 -0.73
C MET A 88 15.44 -12.67 -0.52
N SER A 89 15.66 -13.50 -1.55
CA SER A 89 15.46 -14.95 -1.53
C SER A 89 14.00 -15.36 -1.24
N HIS A 90 13.05 -14.50 -1.61
CA HIS A 90 11.61 -14.80 -1.64
C HIS A 90 11.17 -15.19 -3.06
N ASP A 91 10.02 -15.85 -3.15
CA ASP A 91 9.41 -16.22 -4.43
C ASP A 91 8.88 -14.96 -5.14
N PRO A 92 9.37 -14.61 -6.35
CA PRO A 92 8.85 -13.48 -7.11
C PRO A 92 7.37 -13.63 -7.48
N ASP A 93 6.90 -14.87 -7.64
CA ASP A 93 5.52 -15.14 -8.01
C ASP A 93 4.55 -14.94 -6.84
N ALA A 94 5.06 -14.74 -5.61
CA ALA A 94 4.25 -14.37 -4.46
C ALA A 94 3.46 -13.07 -4.67
N VAL A 95 3.92 -12.17 -5.56
CA VAL A 95 3.17 -10.96 -5.96
C VAL A 95 1.79 -11.29 -6.49
N TYR A 96 1.65 -12.45 -7.15
CA TYR A 96 0.37 -12.92 -7.62
C TYR A 96 -0.42 -13.59 -6.50
N GLU A 97 0.20 -14.16 -5.48
CA GLU A 97 -0.55 -14.82 -4.41
C GLU A 97 -1.03 -13.90 -3.30
N ALA A 98 -0.47 -12.69 -3.18
CA ALA A 98 -0.83 -11.75 -2.13
C ALA A 98 -2.27 -11.22 -2.28
N ASP A 99 -2.99 -11.10 -1.18
CA ASP A 99 -4.29 -10.44 -1.12
C ASP A 99 -4.13 -8.92 -1.05
N TYR A 100 -3.09 -8.45 -0.36
CA TYR A 100 -2.82 -7.02 -0.14
C TYR A 100 -1.33 -6.69 -0.26
N PHE A 101 -1.07 -5.47 -0.73
CA PHE A 101 0.21 -4.81 -0.55
C PHE A 101 0.16 -3.90 0.68
N ILE A 102 1.25 -3.88 1.44
CA ILE A 102 1.42 -3.02 2.61
C ILE A 102 2.42 -1.95 2.27
N VAL A 103 2.07 -0.68 2.49
CA VAL A 103 2.98 0.46 2.33
C VAL A 103 3.00 1.29 3.60
N LEU A 104 4.17 1.83 3.94
CA LEU A 104 4.29 2.75 5.06
C LEU A 104 3.64 4.09 4.68
N VAL A 105 2.95 4.71 5.64
CA VAL A 105 2.42 6.07 5.45
C VAL A 105 3.56 7.05 5.17
N ASP A 106 4.70 6.89 5.85
CA ASP A 106 5.89 7.73 5.66
C ASP A 106 6.42 7.65 4.22
N ASP A 107 6.47 6.45 3.64
CA ASP A 107 6.88 6.26 2.24
C ASP A 107 5.90 6.94 1.26
N LEU A 108 4.60 6.88 1.55
CA LEU A 108 3.59 7.59 0.75
C LEU A 108 3.72 9.11 0.88
N GLN A 109 3.98 9.63 2.07
CA GLN A 109 4.21 11.06 2.27
C GLN A 109 5.45 11.54 1.51
N GLU A 110 6.53 10.76 1.55
CA GLU A 110 7.75 11.05 0.80
C GLU A 110 7.49 11.04 -0.71
N LEU A 111 6.82 10.00 -1.22
CA LEU A 111 6.50 9.86 -2.65
C LEU A 111 5.60 10.98 -3.18
N LEU A 112 4.53 11.30 -2.44
CA LEU A 112 3.51 12.25 -2.87
C LEU A 112 3.91 13.71 -2.57
N ALA A 113 4.99 13.91 -1.79
CA ALA A 113 5.43 15.22 -1.30
C ALA A 113 4.28 16.04 -0.68
N PHE A 114 3.34 15.35 -0.04
CA PHE A 114 2.11 15.90 0.51
C PHE A 114 1.82 15.27 1.88
N ASP A 115 1.15 16.02 2.78
CA ASP A 115 0.83 15.51 4.11
C ASP A 115 -0.36 14.53 4.04
N VAL A 116 -0.08 13.28 3.70
CA VAL A 116 -1.04 12.16 3.72
C VAL A 116 -1.73 12.04 5.09
N LEU A 117 -1.09 12.46 6.18
CA LEU A 117 -1.70 12.43 7.51
C LEU A 117 -2.89 13.38 7.61
N GLU A 118 -2.91 14.53 6.91
CA GLU A 118 -4.07 15.43 6.94
C GLU A 118 -5.32 14.76 6.38
N GLU A 119 -5.19 14.04 5.26
CA GLU A 119 -6.31 13.31 4.64
C GLU A 119 -6.76 12.13 5.52
N LEU A 120 -5.81 11.46 6.19
CA LEU A 120 -6.10 10.32 7.07
C LEU A 120 -6.67 10.71 8.44
N LYS A 121 -6.54 11.98 8.88
CA LYS A 121 -7.06 12.48 10.17
C LYS A 121 -8.58 12.59 10.21
N HIS A 122 -9.26 12.57 9.07
CA HIS A 122 -10.72 12.69 9.02
C HIS A 122 -11.49 11.43 9.41
N LEU A 123 -10.79 10.33 9.72
CA LEU A 123 -11.37 9.12 10.30
C LEU A 123 -11.54 9.26 11.81
N LYS A 124 -12.78 9.53 12.25
CA LYS A 124 -13.20 9.44 13.65
C LYS A 124 -13.94 8.14 13.91
#